data_AF-A0A158NWG5-F1
#
_entry.id   AF-A0A158NWG5-F1
#
_cell.length_a   1.000
_cell.length_b   1.000
_cell.length_c   1.000
_cell.angle_alpha   90.00
_cell.angle_beta   90.00
_cell.angle_gamma   90.00
#
_symmetry.space_group_name_H-M   'P 1'
#
loop_
_entity.id
_entity.type
_entity.pdbx_description
1 polymer ?
#
loop_
_entity_poly.entity_id
_entity_poly.type
_entity_poly.pdbx_seq_one_letter_code
_entity_poly.pdbx_strand_id
1 'polypeptide(L)'
;ASKDSKISNLYSHSTFDTSWYKSMNSIRWHHKISTKMSKKAGIGEIYQKDMVLTQFGFLGYIFTSSKYFGLNITLEEEEAFNHFWRVNGYMLGITDKLNLCRKNAKETTELCYKIKDLYKTYLSNGSPEFYEVTLNTLNAVWYVDVTSDIDSFMAFAYKLHGLPDKKVGWRSWLIMKYREWIFYLCLVPYIRVIIRAYSNLYIQFIIWTAYYFPIFAWIKFGKNNVRLNLYPKH
;
A
#
# COMPACT_ATOMS: atom_id res chain seq x y z
N ALA A 1 21.42 17.67 -18.19
CA ALA A 1 20.44 16.93 -19.00
C ALA A 1 19.33 16.45 -18.08
N SER A 2 18.20 17.16 -18.12
CA SER A 2 17.02 16.89 -17.30
C SER A 2 16.41 15.53 -17.67
N LYS A 3 16.26 14.64 -16.68
CA LYS A 3 15.22 13.60 -16.70
C LYS A 3 14.30 13.91 -15.54
N ASP A 4 13.21 14.59 -15.87
CA ASP A 4 12.11 14.92 -14.98
C ASP A 4 11.71 13.70 -14.13
N SER A 5 11.87 13.80 -12.81
CA SER A 5 11.19 12.91 -11.87
C SER A 5 9.71 13.31 -11.80
N LYS A 6 8.98 13.18 -12.91
CA LYS A 6 7.53 13.19 -12.86
C LYS A 6 7.11 11.88 -12.20
N ILE A 7 6.65 11.96 -10.96
CA ILE A 7 5.81 10.91 -10.36
C ILE A 7 4.60 10.79 -11.29
N SER A 8 4.68 9.87 -12.24
CA SER A 8 3.68 9.70 -13.28
C SER A 8 2.42 9.12 -12.64
N ASN A 9 1.31 9.83 -12.79
CA ASN A 9 0.02 9.36 -12.32
C ASN A 9 -0.44 8.21 -13.22
N LEU A 10 -0.71 7.03 -12.64
CA LEU A 10 -1.28 5.88 -13.36
C LEU A 10 -2.62 6.22 -14.06
N TYR A 11 -3.31 7.27 -13.62
CA TYR A 11 -4.61 7.68 -14.13
C TYR A 11 -4.59 8.58 -15.38
N SER A 12 -3.42 9.04 -15.86
CA SER A 12 -3.37 10.13 -16.87
C SER A 12 -2.65 9.81 -18.19
N HIS A 13 -2.37 8.55 -18.53
CA HIS A 13 -1.70 8.22 -19.80
C HIS A 13 -2.50 7.25 -20.68
N SER A 14 -3.10 7.79 -21.73
CA SER A 14 -3.74 7.08 -22.83
C SER A 14 -2.81 6.95 -24.03
N THR A 15 -2.01 5.89 -24.11
CA THR A 15 -1.50 5.33 -25.39
C THR A 15 -1.07 3.88 -25.17
N PHE A 16 -1.40 2.98 -26.09
CA PHE A 16 -1.18 1.53 -25.94
C PHE A 16 0.31 1.07 -26.00
N ASP A 17 1.27 1.98 -25.85
CA ASP A 17 2.71 1.73 -25.66
C ASP A 17 3.21 2.37 -24.36
N THR A 18 2.48 2.14 -23.27
CA THR A 18 2.73 2.83 -21.99
C THR A 18 3.83 2.17 -21.16
N SER A 19 4.54 3.02 -20.40
CA SER A 19 5.35 2.64 -19.24
C SER A 19 4.64 1.65 -18.30
N TRP A 20 3.30 1.66 -18.26
CA TRP A 20 2.49 0.71 -17.50
C TRP A 20 2.63 -0.73 -18.01
N TYR A 21 2.55 -0.99 -19.32
CA TYR A 21 2.70 -2.36 -19.84
C TYR A 21 4.11 -2.91 -19.59
N LYS A 22 5.14 -2.05 -19.74
CA LYS A 22 6.53 -2.37 -19.38
C LYS A 22 6.66 -2.71 -17.89
N SER A 23 5.99 -1.93 -17.02
CA SER A 23 5.94 -2.18 -15.58
C SER A 23 5.25 -3.51 -15.26
N MET A 24 4.11 -3.80 -15.90
CA MET A 24 3.39 -5.07 -15.74
C MET A 24 4.26 -6.26 -16.13
N ASN A 25 4.94 -6.19 -17.27
CA ASN A 25 5.86 -7.25 -17.70
C ASN A 25 7.04 -7.41 -16.76
N SER A 26 7.61 -6.30 -16.26
CA SER A 26 8.67 -6.34 -15.25
C SER A 26 8.20 -7.03 -13.97
N ILE A 27 7.03 -6.68 -13.44
CA ILE A 27 6.47 -7.30 -12.22
C ILE A 27 6.23 -8.80 -12.45
N ARG A 28 5.62 -9.18 -13.58
CA ARG A 28 5.42 -10.60 -13.94
C ARG A 28 6.73 -11.36 -13.99
N TRP A 29 7.77 -10.76 -14.57
CA TRP A 29 9.10 -11.35 -14.61
C TRP A 29 9.67 -11.53 -13.19
N HIS A 30 9.56 -10.51 -12.33
CA HIS A 30 9.99 -10.61 -10.93
C HIS A 30 9.23 -11.71 -10.17
N HIS A 31 7.91 -11.85 -10.34
CA HIS A 31 7.15 -12.94 -9.72
C HIS A 31 7.63 -14.32 -10.20
N LYS A 32 7.93 -14.46 -11.49
CA LYS A 32 8.45 -15.72 -12.07
C LYS A 32 9.84 -16.05 -11.52
N ILE A 33 10.75 -15.08 -11.49
CA ILE A 33 12.10 -15.27 -10.96
C ILE A 33 12.07 -15.55 -9.46
N SER A 34 11.30 -14.77 -8.69
CA SER A 34 11.14 -14.95 -7.25
C SER A 34 10.54 -16.32 -6.92
N THR A 35 9.55 -16.78 -7.69
CA THR A 35 9.01 -18.14 -7.57
C THR A 35 10.09 -19.20 -7.78
N LYS A 36 10.91 -19.07 -8.81
CA LYS A 36 12.02 -20.01 -9.06
C LYS A 36 13.04 -20.02 -7.92
N MET A 37 13.38 -18.84 -7.41
CA MET A 37 14.34 -18.70 -6.29
C MET A 37 13.78 -19.26 -4.99
N SER A 38 12.53 -18.94 -4.66
CA SER A 38 11.82 -19.42 -3.48
C SER A 38 11.65 -20.96 -3.49
N LYS A 39 11.34 -21.55 -4.66
CA LYS A 39 11.33 -23.02 -4.82
C LYS A 39 12.71 -23.62 -4.56
N LYS A 40 13.77 -23.03 -5.10
CA LYS A 40 15.15 -23.51 -4.89
C LYS A 40 15.56 -23.43 -3.42
N ALA A 41 15.04 -22.45 -2.68
CA ALA A 41 15.28 -22.26 -1.26
C ALA A 41 14.39 -23.14 -0.36
N GLY A 42 13.48 -23.94 -0.91
CA GLY A 42 12.58 -24.80 -0.13
C GLY A 42 11.42 -24.06 0.57
N ILE A 43 11.19 -22.78 0.24
CA ILE A 43 10.13 -21.95 0.87
C ILE A 43 8.76 -22.20 0.19
N GLY A 44 8.75 -22.46 -1.11
CA GLY A 44 7.53 -22.64 -1.91
C GLY A 44 7.46 -21.68 -3.10
N GLU A 45 6.27 -21.52 -3.67
CA GLU A 45 6.03 -20.61 -4.81
C GLU A 45 4.99 -19.54 -4.50
N ILE A 46 4.92 -18.52 -5.36
CA ILE A 46 3.86 -17.52 -5.31
C ILE A 46 2.63 -18.11 -6.01
N TYR A 47 1.57 -18.36 -5.25
CA TYR A 47 0.31 -18.89 -5.75
C TYR A 47 -0.68 -17.78 -6.13
N GLN A 48 -1.70 -18.14 -6.91
CA GLN A 48 -2.81 -17.23 -7.25
C GLN A 48 -3.50 -16.66 -6.00
N LYS A 49 -3.64 -17.46 -4.94
CA LYS A 49 -4.20 -16.99 -3.67
C LYS A 49 -3.36 -15.85 -3.06
N ASP A 50 -2.03 -15.94 -3.15
CA ASP A 50 -1.13 -14.93 -2.58
C ASP A 50 -1.22 -13.62 -3.38
N MET A 51 -1.36 -13.73 -4.71
CA MET A 51 -1.62 -12.59 -5.59
C MET A 51 -2.95 -11.91 -5.27
N VAL A 52 -4.01 -12.67 -5.01
CA VAL A 52 -5.35 -12.13 -4.67
C VAL A 52 -5.35 -11.47 -3.27
N LEU A 53 -4.70 -12.09 -2.29
CA LEU A 53 -4.53 -11.51 -0.95
C LEU A 53 -3.68 -10.24 -0.98
N THR A 54 -2.66 -10.20 -1.85
CA THR A 54 -1.86 -8.99 -2.11
C THR A 54 -2.70 -7.90 -2.79
N GLN A 55 -3.54 -8.28 -3.76
CA GLN A 55 -4.47 -7.37 -4.41
C GLN A 55 -5.43 -6.74 -3.38
N PHE A 56 -5.94 -7.53 -2.42
CA PHE A 56 -6.70 -7.00 -1.29
C PHE A 56 -5.90 -5.96 -0.49
N GLY A 57 -4.62 -6.21 -0.21
CA GLY A 57 -3.75 -5.27 0.50
C GLY A 57 -3.67 -3.88 -0.15
N PHE A 58 -3.79 -3.80 -1.48
CA PHE A 58 -3.77 -2.53 -2.21
C PHE A 58 -5.10 -1.78 -2.25
N LEU A 59 -6.23 -2.49 -2.31
CA LEU A 59 -7.54 -1.87 -2.62
C LEU A 59 -8.66 -2.19 -1.62
N GLY A 60 -8.55 -3.28 -0.87
CA GLY A 60 -9.65 -3.81 -0.06
C GLY A 60 -10.14 -2.86 1.02
N TYR A 61 -9.24 -2.07 1.60
CA TYR A 61 -9.59 -1.06 2.60
C TYR A 61 -10.27 0.18 2.02
N ILE A 62 -10.13 0.44 0.71
CA ILE A 62 -10.87 1.49 0.02
C ILE A 62 -12.36 1.11 -0.05
N PHE A 63 -12.67 -0.13 -0.44
CA PHE A 63 -14.06 -0.63 -0.50
C PHE A 63 -14.69 -0.81 0.88
N THR A 64 -13.92 -1.25 1.89
CA THR A 64 -14.49 -1.61 3.20
C THR A 64 -14.36 -0.52 4.26
N SER A 65 -13.53 0.50 4.04
CA SER A 65 -13.14 1.47 5.09
C SER A 65 -12.69 2.83 4.54
N SER A 66 -13.12 3.23 3.34
CA SER A 66 -12.76 4.50 2.65
C SER A 66 -12.73 5.73 3.58
N LYS A 67 -13.74 5.91 4.42
CA LYS A 67 -13.85 7.06 5.33
C LYS A 67 -12.71 7.14 6.35
N TYR A 68 -12.15 6.01 6.80
CA TYR A 68 -10.98 6.00 7.69
C TYR A 68 -9.72 6.57 7.04
N PHE A 69 -9.69 6.63 5.71
CA PHE A 69 -8.60 7.17 4.90
C PHE A 69 -8.94 8.53 4.29
N GLY A 70 -10.02 9.17 4.75
CA GLY A 70 -10.42 10.49 4.26
C GLY A 70 -10.99 10.50 2.85
N LEU A 71 -11.45 9.35 2.37
CA LEU A 71 -12.02 9.18 1.04
C LEU A 71 -13.55 9.25 1.11
N ASN A 72 -14.11 10.10 0.25
CA ASN A 72 -15.54 10.16 -0.02
C ASN A 72 -15.69 9.84 -1.51
N ILE A 73 -16.11 8.62 -1.80
CA ILE A 73 -16.05 8.00 -3.14
C ILE A 73 -17.47 7.91 -3.68
N THR A 74 -17.70 8.36 -4.90
CA THR A 74 -18.99 8.20 -5.59
C THR A 74 -19.16 6.77 -6.10
N LEU A 75 -20.39 6.35 -6.40
CA LEU A 75 -20.63 5.02 -7.00
C LEU A 75 -19.89 4.83 -8.33
N GLU A 76 -19.80 5.90 -9.13
CA GLU A 76 -19.07 5.89 -10.41
C GLU A 76 -17.55 5.73 -10.18
N GLU A 77 -16.97 6.47 -9.23
CA GLU A 77 -15.56 6.35 -8.87
C GLU A 77 -15.24 4.95 -8.32
N GLU A 78 -16.16 4.38 -7.55
CA GLU A 78 -16.03 3.03 -6.99
C GLU A 78 -16.01 1.96 -8.10
N GLU A 79 -16.92 2.06 -9.09
CA GLU A 79 -16.94 1.18 -10.26
C GLU A 79 -15.70 1.35 -11.15
N ALA A 80 -15.26 2.59 -11.37
CA ALA A 80 -14.04 2.88 -12.13
C ALA A 80 -12.81 2.29 -11.44
N PHE A 81 -12.70 2.44 -10.12
CA PHE A 81 -11.62 1.88 -9.32
C PHE A 81 -11.64 0.34 -9.31
N ASN A 82 -12.83 -0.27 -9.23
CA ASN A 82 -13.03 -1.70 -9.39
C ASN A 82 -12.53 -2.19 -10.75
N HIS A 83 -12.95 -1.55 -11.84
CA HIS A 83 -12.53 -1.92 -13.20
C HIS A 83 -11.02 -1.79 -13.37
N PHE A 84 -10.43 -0.68 -12.90
CA PHE A 84 -8.99 -0.45 -12.95
C PHE A 84 -8.23 -1.60 -12.28
N TRP A 85 -8.56 -1.96 -11.05
CA TRP A 85 -7.84 -3.03 -10.35
C TRP A 85 -8.16 -4.43 -10.88
N ARG A 86 -9.34 -4.64 -11.47
CA ARG A 86 -9.65 -5.88 -12.21
C ARG A 86 -8.69 -6.06 -13.37
N VAL A 87 -8.49 -5.03 -14.19
CA VAL A 87 -7.54 -5.06 -15.31
C VAL A 87 -6.11 -5.27 -14.81
N ASN A 88 -5.67 -4.55 -13.78
CA ASN A 88 -4.32 -4.75 -13.22
C ASN A 88 -4.13 -6.19 -12.72
N GLY A 89 -5.12 -6.76 -12.02
CA GLY A 89 -5.08 -8.16 -11.57
C GLY A 89 -4.95 -9.14 -12.74
N TYR A 90 -5.76 -8.97 -13.78
CA TYR A 90 -5.69 -9.78 -15.01
C TYR A 90 -4.31 -9.69 -15.67
N MET A 91 -3.79 -8.46 -15.82
CA MET A 91 -2.49 -8.21 -16.45
C MET A 91 -1.32 -8.79 -15.66
N LEU A 92 -1.40 -8.82 -14.33
CA LEU A 92 -0.43 -9.49 -13.47
C LEU A 92 -0.55 -11.03 -13.51
N GLY A 93 -1.58 -11.56 -14.18
CA GLY A 93 -1.79 -12.99 -14.37
C GLY A 93 -2.72 -13.63 -13.33
N ILE A 94 -3.50 -12.85 -12.60
CA ILE A 94 -4.58 -13.39 -11.77
C ILE A 94 -5.71 -13.83 -12.70
N THR A 95 -6.12 -15.09 -12.60
CA THR A 95 -7.25 -15.60 -13.40
C THR A 95 -8.54 -14.85 -13.08
N ASP A 96 -9.39 -14.61 -14.07
CA ASP A 96 -10.66 -13.89 -13.86
C ASP A 96 -11.55 -14.51 -12.78
N LYS A 97 -11.51 -15.85 -12.65
CA LYS A 97 -12.24 -16.59 -11.59
C LYS A 97 -11.75 -16.22 -10.19
N LEU A 98 -10.45 -15.97 -10.01
CA LEU A 98 -9.85 -15.70 -8.71
C LEU A 98 -9.66 -14.20 -8.42
N ASN A 99 -9.70 -13.34 -9.44
CA ASN A 99 -9.54 -11.89 -9.30
C ASN A 99 -10.51 -11.33 -8.24
N LEU A 100 -9.96 -10.56 -7.29
CA LEU A 100 -10.74 -9.95 -6.21
C LEU A 100 -11.79 -8.98 -6.77
N CYS A 101 -11.39 -8.21 -7.78
CA CYS A 101 -12.26 -7.25 -8.44
C CYS A 101 -13.20 -7.97 -9.41
N ARG A 102 -14.48 -8.02 -9.05
CA ARG A 102 -15.55 -8.72 -9.75
C ARG A 102 -16.18 -7.85 -10.83
N LYS A 103 -17.33 -8.29 -11.34
CA LYS A 103 -18.01 -7.63 -12.45
C LYS A 103 -18.39 -6.18 -12.11
N ASN A 104 -18.76 -5.93 -10.85
CA ASN A 104 -19.14 -4.63 -10.32
C ASN A 104 -18.50 -4.41 -8.93
N ALA A 105 -18.47 -3.15 -8.49
CA ALA A 105 -17.92 -2.75 -7.21
C ALA A 105 -18.65 -3.40 -6.03
N LYS A 106 -19.98 -3.58 -6.12
CA LYS A 106 -20.76 -4.20 -5.05
C LYS A 106 -20.28 -5.62 -4.72
N GLU A 107 -20.17 -6.49 -5.72
CA GLU A 107 -19.64 -7.85 -5.57
C GLU A 107 -18.20 -7.85 -5.02
N THR A 108 -17.37 -6.90 -5.47
CA THR A 108 -16.00 -6.72 -4.97
C THR A 108 -15.99 -6.32 -3.49
N THR A 109 -16.84 -5.39 -3.08
CA THR A 109 -16.98 -4.93 -1.70
C THR A 109 -17.40 -6.07 -0.77
N GLU A 110 -18.38 -6.88 -1.18
CA GLU A 110 -18.80 -8.07 -0.42
C GLU A 110 -17.64 -9.07 -0.23
N LEU A 111 -16.84 -9.30 -1.27
CA LEU A 111 -15.67 -10.18 -1.17
C LEU A 111 -14.56 -9.57 -0.30
N CYS A 112 -14.34 -8.26 -0.39
CA CYS A 112 -13.39 -7.56 0.47
C CYS A 112 -13.79 -7.65 1.95
N TYR A 113 -15.08 -7.58 2.29
CA TYR A 113 -15.52 -7.80 3.68
C TYR A 113 -15.21 -9.22 4.18
N LYS A 114 -15.34 -10.24 3.33
CA LYS A 114 -14.98 -11.63 3.69
C LYS A 114 -13.48 -11.78 3.96
N ILE A 115 -12.62 -11.17 3.13
CA ILE A 115 -11.16 -11.19 3.35
C ILE A 115 -10.78 -10.37 4.59
N LYS A 116 -11.43 -9.23 4.81
CA LYS A 116 -11.24 -8.42 6.02
C LYS A 116 -11.58 -9.20 7.28
N ASP A 117 -12.68 -9.95 7.28
CA ASP A 117 -13.06 -10.81 8.42
C ASP A 117 -12.07 -11.96 8.64
N LEU A 118 -11.56 -12.56 7.56
CA LEU A 118 -10.46 -13.52 7.65
C LEU A 118 -9.21 -12.91 8.31
N TYR A 119 -8.83 -11.70 7.91
CA TYR A 119 -7.68 -11.00 8.49
C TYR A 119 -7.89 -10.62 9.95
N LYS A 120 -9.12 -10.34 10.38
CA LYS A 120 -9.44 -10.14 11.79
C LYS A 120 -9.01 -11.34 12.63
N THR A 121 -9.24 -12.56 12.14
CA THR A 121 -8.82 -13.80 12.82
C THR A 121 -7.30 -13.88 12.93
N TYR A 122 -6.57 -13.65 11.83
CA TYR A 122 -5.10 -13.71 11.82
C TYR A 122 -4.44 -12.57 12.60
N LEU A 123 -5.04 -11.39 12.65
CA LEU A 123 -4.56 -10.26 13.46
C LEU A 123 -4.74 -10.49 14.97
N SER A 124 -5.81 -11.21 15.35
CA SER A 124 -6.09 -11.58 16.74
C SER A 124 -5.11 -12.64 17.24
N ASN A 125 -4.73 -13.58 16.36
CA ASN A 125 -3.86 -14.71 16.66
C ASN A 125 -2.59 -14.66 15.79
N GLY A 126 -1.94 -13.50 15.74
CA GLY A 126 -0.74 -13.30 14.92
C GLY A 126 0.42 -14.18 15.37
N SER A 127 1.12 -14.82 14.43
CA SER A 127 2.31 -15.61 14.76
C SER A 127 3.51 -14.70 15.09
N PRO A 128 4.55 -15.18 15.81
CA PRO A 128 5.77 -14.43 16.05
C PRO A 128 6.40 -13.89 14.76
N GLU A 129 6.40 -14.70 13.70
CA GLU A 129 6.95 -14.35 12.39
C GLU A 129 6.16 -13.20 11.74
N PHE A 130 4.83 -13.19 11.90
CA PHE A 130 4.01 -12.07 11.43
C PHE A 130 4.41 -10.76 12.12
N TYR A 131 4.63 -10.78 13.44
CA TYR A 131 5.08 -9.61 14.17
C TYR A 131 6.48 -9.18 13.77
N GLU A 132 7.41 -10.13 13.57
CA GLU A 132 8.77 -9.84 13.12
C GLU A 132 8.78 -9.18 11.74
N VAL A 133 8.07 -9.74 10.77
CA VAL A 133 7.96 -9.17 9.41
C VAL A 133 7.33 -7.79 9.46
N THR A 134 6.25 -7.61 10.23
CA THR A 134 5.57 -6.33 10.40
C THR A 134 6.50 -5.28 11.01
N LEU A 135 7.21 -5.65 12.08
CA LEU A 135 8.16 -4.79 12.77
C LEU A 135 9.28 -4.35 11.82
N ASN A 136 9.93 -5.29 11.13
CA ASN A 136 11.02 -5.00 10.21
C ASN A 136 10.56 -4.13 9.02
N THR A 137 9.39 -4.42 8.47
CA THR A 137 8.83 -3.65 7.35
C THR A 137 8.52 -2.22 7.76
N LEU A 138 7.84 -2.02 8.89
CA LEU A 138 7.47 -0.67 9.35
C LEU A 138 8.69 0.12 9.85
N ASN A 139 9.68 -0.55 10.46
CA ASN A 139 10.97 0.07 10.78
C ASN A 139 11.68 0.56 9.52
N ALA A 140 11.63 -0.20 8.42
CA ALA A 140 12.19 0.25 7.15
C ALA A 140 11.46 1.50 6.62
N VAL A 141 10.13 1.55 6.73
CA VAL A 141 9.32 2.72 6.33
C VAL A 141 9.65 3.95 7.17
N TRP A 142 10.00 3.79 8.46
CA TRP A 142 10.38 4.91 9.33
C TRP A 142 11.56 5.73 8.79
N TYR A 143 12.50 5.09 8.09
CA TYR A 143 13.63 5.77 7.45
C TYR A 143 13.24 6.63 6.24
N VAL A 144 12.03 6.44 5.72
CA VAL A 144 11.43 7.25 4.65
C VAL A 144 10.51 8.31 5.27
N ASP A 145 9.60 7.89 6.14
CA ASP A 145 8.65 8.75 6.83
C ASP A 145 8.76 8.55 8.35
N VAL A 146 9.39 9.50 9.03
CA VAL A 146 9.62 9.45 10.49
C VAL A 146 8.33 9.51 11.32
N THR A 147 7.20 9.83 10.69
CA THR A 147 5.87 9.77 11.32
C THR A 147 5.23 8.38 11.21
N SER A 148 5.87 7.43 10.53
CA SER A 148 5.42 6.04 10.47
C SER A 148 5.84 5.31 11.74
N ASP A 149 4.90 5.16 12.66
CA ASP A 149 5.10 4.54 13.97
C ASP A 149 4.38 3.19 14.06
N ILE A 150 5.07 2.19 14.59
CA ILE A 150 4.63 0.78 14.55
C ILE A 150 3.43 0.55 15.45
N ASP A 151 3.49 1.07 16.68
CA ASP A 151 2.38 0.95 17.64
C ASP A 151 1.13 1.66 17.13
N SER A 152 1.31 2.84 16.54
CA SER A 152 0.23 3.59 15.88
C SER A 152 -0.39 2.80 14.73
N PHE A 153 0.44 2.19 13.87
CA PHE A 153 -0.02 1.39 12.74
C PHE A 153 -0.79 0.15 13.22
N MET A 154 -0.27 -0.57 14.21
CA MET A 154 -0.92 -1.76 14.75
C MET A 154 -2.22 -1.44 15.47
N ALA A 155 -2.28 -0.34 16.23
CA ALA A 155 -3.52 0.13 16.85
C ALA A 155 -4.56 0.50 15.78
N PHE A 156 -4.15 1.20 14.72
CA PHE A 156 -5.03 1.53 13.60
C PHE A 156 -5.53 0.28 12.85
N ALA A 157 -4.66 -0.70 12.61
CA ALA A 157 -5.04 -1.98 12.02
C ALA A 157 -6.07 -2.73 12.89
N TYR A 158 -5.91 -2.75 14.21
CA TYR A 158 -6.87 -3.35 15.13
C TYR A 158 -8.22 -2.63 15.09
N LYS A 159 -8.20 -1.29 15.12
CA LYS A 159 -9.40 -0.45 14.99
C LYS A 159 -10.14 -0.73 13.67
N LEU A 160 -9.42 -0.82 12.54
CA LEU A 160 -10.02 -1.11 11.24
C LEU A 160 -10.76 -2.45 11.21
N HIS A 161 -10.30 -3.44 11.96
CA HIS A 161 -10.89 -4.78 12.01
C HIS A 161 -11.85 -4.99 13.20
N GLY A 162 -12.16 -3.93 13.96
CA GLY A 162 -13.05 -4.00 15.13
C GLY A 162 -12.51 -4.93 16.21
N LEU A 163 -11.19 -4.92 16.41
CA LEU A 163 -10.52 -5.62 17.52
C LEU A 163 -10.38 -4.71 18.74
N PRO A 164 -10.17 -5.27 19.95
CA PRO A 164 -9.95 -4.48 21.15
C PRO A 164 -8.80 -3.48 20.97
N ASP A 165 -8.98 -2.27 21.50
CA ASP A 165 -7.99 -1.22 21.37
C ASP A 165 -6.65 -1.63 21.98
N LYS A 166 -5.56 -1.42 21.23
CA LYS A 166 -4.21 -1.61 21.75
C LYS A 166 -3.81 -0.42 22.62
N LYS A 167 -3.22 -0.72 23.77
CA LYS A 167 -2.50 0.30 24.55
C LYS A 167 -1.30 0.77 23.75
N VAL A 168 -1.20 2.08 23.55
CA VAL A 168 -0.11 2.73 22.82
C VAL A 168 0.55 3.78 23.72
N GLY A 169 1.86 3.99 23.54
CA GLY A 169 2.57 5.07 24.24
C GLY A 169 2.07 6.45 23.81
N TRP A 170 2.34 7.48 24.62
CA TRP A 170 1.85 8.84 24.37
C TRP A 170 2.27 9.42 23.01
N ARG A 171 3.52 9.15 22.57
CA ARG A 171 4.04 9.59 21.26
C ARG A 171 3.28 8.94 20.12
N SER A 172 3.10 7.62 20.18
CA SER A 172 2.35 6.83 19.19
C SER A 172 0.89 7.26 19.15
N TRP A 173 0.27 7.45 20.31
CA TRP A 173 -1.08 8.00 20.40
C TRP A 173 -1.20 9.35 19.69
N LEU A 174 -0.26 10.26 19.89
CA LEU A 174 -0.26 11.58 19.25
C LEU A 174 -0.13 11.46 17.72
N ILE A 175 0.79 10.61 17.23
CA ILE A 175 0.97 10.33 15.79
C ILE A 175 -0.32 9.74 15.19
N MET A 176 -0.93 8.77 15.87
CA MET A 176 -2.19 8.18 15.45
C MET A 176 -3.30 9.23 15.36
N LYS A 177 -3.45 10.08 16.39
CA LYS A 177 -4.47 11.15 16.41
C LYS A 177 -4.23 12.20 15.34
N TYR A 178 -2.98 12.58 15.10
CA TYR A 178 -2.61 13.46 14.00
C TYR A 178 -3.06 12.88 12.65
N ARG A 179 -2.78 11.59 12.37
CA ARG A 179 -3.19 10.93 11.13
C ARG A 179 -4.71 10.82 10.99
N GLU A 180 -5.40 10.40 12.05
CA GLU A 180 -6.88 10.34 12.08
C GLU A 180 -7.49 11.72 11.78
N TRP A 181 -6.92 12.77 12.35
CA TRP A 181 -7.39 14.14 12.14
C TRP A 181 -7.16 14.61 10.70
N ILE A 182 -5.97 14.37 10.12
CA ILE A 182 -5.70 14.68 8.71
C ILE A 182 -6.69 13.96 7.77
N PHE A 183 -6.95 12.67 7.99
CA PHE A 183 -7.92 11.93 7.19
C PHE A 183 -9.35 12.44 7.40
N TYR A 184 -9.74 12.76 8.63
CA TYR A 184 -11.04 13.37 8.89
C TYR A 184 -11.21 14.71 8.17
N LEU A 185 -10.20 15.59 8.22
CA LEU A 185 -10.26 16.89 7.55
C LEU A 185 -10.33 16.77 6.02
N CYS A 186 -9.82 15.68 5.44
CA CYS A 186 -10.04 15.34 4.02
C CYS A 186 -11.51 15.07 3.68
N LEU A 187 -12.39 14.82 4.65
CA LEU A 187 -13.84 14.66 4.45
C LEU A 187 -14.60 15.98 4.60
N VAL A 188 -14.01 17.02 5.19
CA VAL A 188 -14.69 18.29 5.46
C VAL A 188 -14.70 19.17 4.19
N PRO A 189 -15.86 19.68 3.75
CA PRO A 189 -15.95 20.59 2.60
C PRO A 189 -15.03 21.80 2.73
N TYR A 190 -14.49 22.27 1.60
CA TYR A 190 -13.50 23.38 1.49
C TYR A 190 -12.14 23.11 2.16
N ILE A 191 -12.11 22.69 3.44
CA ILE A 191 -10.88 22.33 4.18
C ILE A 191 -10.13 21.20 3.48
N ARG A 192 -10.86 20.22 2.93
CA ARG A 192 -10.35 19.15 2.07
C ARG A 192 -9.32 19.63 1.06
N VAL A 193 -9.53 20.78 0.41
CA VAL A 193 -8.66 21.26 -0.67
C VAL A 193 -7.28 21.62 -0.11
N ILE A 194 -7.26 22.33 1.02
CA ILE A 194 -6.05 22.75 1.72
C ILE A 194 -5.29 21.53 2.24
N ILE A 195 -5.98 20.60 2.91
CA ILE A 195 -5.35 19.41 3.49
C ILE A 195 -4.81 18.47 2.41
N ARG A 196 -5.49 18.33 1.28
CA ARG A 196 -4.98 17.55 0.13
C ARG A 196 -3.73 18.21 -0.47
N ALA A 197 -3.73 19.53 -0.63
CA ALA A 197 -2.55 20.26 -1.12
C ALA A 197 -1.35 20.08 -0.17
N TYR A 198 -1.57 20.25 1.14
CA TYR A 198 -0.56 19.98 2.17
C TYR A 198 -0.05 18.53 2.11
N SER A 199 -0.95 17.55 2.08
CA SER A 199 -0.59 16.13 2.08
C SER A 199 0.22 15.76 0.83
N ASN A 200 -0.14 16.31 -0.33
CA ASN A 200 0.60 16.09 -1.57
C ASN A 200 2.01 16.69 -1.50
N LEU A 201 2.15 17.91 -1.00
CA LEU A 201 3.46 18.55 -0.81
C LEU A 201 4.31 17.77 0.21
N TYR A 202 3.71 17.30 1.30
CA TYR A 202 4.36 16.49 2.31
C TYR A 202 4.88 15.16 1.74
N ILE A 203 4.07 14.44 0.96
CA ILE A 203 4.50 13.20 0.30
C ILE A 203 5.63 13.47 -0.70
N GLN A 204 5.51 14.53 -1.51
CA GLN A 204 6.57 14.93 -2.45
C GLN A 204 7.88 15.24 -1.72
N PHE A 205 7.80 15.95 -0.60
CA PHE A 205 8.95 16.26 0.24
C PHE A 205 9.58 15.00 0.86
N ILE A 206 8.79 14.06 1.37
CA ILE A 206 9.28 12.77 1.87
C ILE A 206 10.01 11.99 0.77
N ILE A 207 9.41 11.86 -0.41
CA ILE A 207 10.02 11.12 -1.52
C ILE A 207 11.32 11.80 -1.96
N TRP A 208 11.31 13.13 -2.04
CA TRP A 208 12.49 13.91 -2.40
C TRP A 208 13.62 13.74 -1.37
N THR A 209 13.32 13.84 -0.09
CA THR A 209 14.31 13.62 0.98
C THR A 209 14.82 12.17 0.97
N ALA A 210 13.96 11.17 0.82
CA ALA A 210 14.36 9.77 0.72
C ALA A 210 15.29 9.49 -0.48
N TYR A 211 15.07 10.18 -1.60
CA TYR A 211 15.90 10.01 -2.79
C TYR A 211 17.24 10.74 -2.72
N TYR A 212 17.24 12.02 -2.33
CA TYR A 212 18.44 12.87 -2.38
C TYR A 212 19.20 12.94 -1.05
N PHE A 213 18.51 12.88 0.07
CA PHE A 213 19.06 13.07 1.41
C PHE A 213 18.48 12.08 2.44
N PRO A 214 18.65 10.75 2.27
CA PRO A 214 18.18 9.75 3.23
C PRO A 214 19.09 9.71 4.47
N ILE A 215 19.20 10.84 5.17
CA ILE A 215 20.14 11.10 6.27
C ILE A 215 19.99 10.03 7.37
N PHE A 216 18.76 9.70 7.76
CA PHE A 216 18.51 8.71 8.80
C PHE A 216 18.98 7.31 8.39
N ALA A 217 18.76 6.92 7.14
CA ALA A 217 19.27 5.65 6.62
C ALA A 217 20.80 5.68 6.54
N TRP A 218 21.41 6.79 6.12
CA TRP A 218 22.87 6.95 6.07
C TRP A 218 23.53 6.83 7.44
N ILE A 219 22.92 7.43 8.47
CA ILE A 219 23.43 7.34 9.84
C ILE A 219 23.38 5.88 10.33
N LYS A 220 22.29 5.15 10.05
CA LYS A 220 22.11 3.78 10.55
C LYS A 220 22.93 2.75 9.78
N PHE A 221 22.86 2.79 8.45
CA PHE A 221 23.39 1.73 7.59
C PHE A 221 24.71 2.13 6.91
N GLY A 222 25.08 3.40 6.94
CA GLY A 222 26.23 3.95 6.23
C GLY A 222 25.90 4.32 4.78
N LYS A 223 26.52 5.40 4.29
CA LYS A 223 26.27 5.95 2.93
C LYS A 223 26.45 4.92 1.80
N ASN A 224 27.39 3.99 1.96
CA ASN A 224 27.70 2.99 0.93
C ASN A 224 26.66 1.87 0.82
N ASN A 225 25.89 1.65 1.89
CA ASN A 225 24.91 0.55 1.98
C ASN A 225 23.47 0.99 1.69
N VAL A 226 23.22 2.31 1.66
CA VAL A 226 21.91 2.87 1.30
C VAL A 226 21.90 3.20 -0.19
N ARG A 227 21.41 2.26 -0.99
CA ARG A 227 21.16 2.47 -2.42
C ARG A 227 19.69 2.18 -2.72
N LEU A 228 18.91 3.24 -2.95
CA LEU A 228 17.60 3.12 -3.59
C LEU A 228 17.82 2.89 -5.09
N ASN A 229 18.14 1.65 -5.47
CA ASN A 229 18.27 1.28 -6.87
C ASN A 229 17.02 0.53 -7.31
N LEU A 230 15.94 1.30 -7.54
CA LEU A 230 14.66 0.72 -7.90
C LEU A 230 14.73 0.00 -9.26
N TYR A 231 15.64 0.39 -10.17
CA TYR A 231 15.86 -0.26 -11.48
C TYR A 231 17.31 -0.02 -12.00
N PRO A 232 18.27 -0.94 -11.77
CA PRO A 232 19.68 -0.73 -12.14
C PRO A 232 19.99 -0.81 -13.64
N LYS A 233 19.11 -1.45 -14.42
CA LYS A 233 19.38 -1.87 -15.82
C LYS A 233 18.19 -1.62 -16.76
N HIS A 234 17.27 -0.74 -16.38
CA HIS A 234 16.20 -0.20 -17.22
C HIS A 234 16.11 1.31 -17.04
#